data_AF-A0A0Q7N2R1-F1
#
_entry.id   AF-A0A0Q7N2R1-F1
#
_cell.length_a   1.000
_cell.length_b   1.000
_cell.length_c   1.000
_cell.angle_alpha   90.00
_cell.angle_beta   90.00
_cell.angle_gamma   90.00
#
_symmetry.space_group_name_H-M   'P 1'
#
loop_
_entity.id
_entity.type
_entity.pdbx_description
1 polymer ?
#
loop_
_entity_poly.entity_id
_entity_poly.type
_entity_poly.pdbx_seq_one_letter_code
_entity_poly.pdbx_strand_id
1 'polypeptide(L)'
;MNTGTGKVIQERRRLLGLSQPALATAIGVSSRQITRYESEEQSPTLPVAVRLADALQVSLAELAGIVDNRVDLAGNWWAAWQKPANHPDEVEVAAVTIRHEGDHLMLDSAPESPAPESDPITQVRGEMRVWEGEALTGWVRGMDIAFPIGTIYYSLHPQGAHAVGSWTTKSGPDGLVRGWSVLAREKSDAEKLLAEMLRTDGSVESWPGPSRSA
;
A
#
# COMPACT_ATOMS: atom_id res chain seq x y z
N MET A 1 -9.50 -2.95 19.05
CA MET A 1 -9.36 -2.68 20.50
C MET A 1 -8.07 -1.91 20.68
N ASN A 2 -8.13 -0.65 21.15
CA ASN A 2 -6.93 0.14 21.39
C ASN A 2 -6.27 -0.35 22.69
N THR A 3 -5.10 -0.98 22.60
CA THR A 3 -4.38 -1.51 23.75
C THR A 3 -3.47 -0.42 24.30
N GLY A 4 -3.49 -0.13 25.60
CA GLY A 4 -2.66 0.94 26.15
C GLY A 4 -1.15 0.68 25.96
N THR A 5 -0.38 1.77 25.81
CA THR A 5 1.07 1.76 25.51
C THR A 5 1.84 0.84 26.45
N GLY A 6 1.48 0.80 27.75
CA GLY A 6 2.17 -0.03 28.73
C GLY A 6 2.05 -1.53 28.45
N LYS A 7 0.86 -1.96 27.99
CA LYS A 7 0.63 -3.36 27.62
C LYS A 7 1.39 -3.74 26.35
N VAL A 8 1.47 -2.86 25.35
CA VAL A 8 2.28 -3.10 24.14
C VAL A 8 3.76 -3.25 24.49
N ILE A 9 4.30 -2.36 25.33
CA ILE A 9 5.69 -2.45 25.82
C ILE A 9 5.94 -3.80 26.48
N GLN A 10 5.06 -4.21 27.40
CA GLN A 10 5.20 -5.45 28.13
C GLN A 10 5.16 -6.68 27.21
N GLU A 11 4.19 -6.74 26.30
CA GLU A 11 4.02 -7.86 25.36
C GLU A 11 5.22 -7.99 24.42
N ARG A 12 5.62 -6.90 23.74
CA ARG A 12 6.77 -6.90 22.82
C ARG A 12 8.07 -7.23 23.52
N ARG A 13 8.30 -6.67 24.72
CA ARG A 13 9.50 -6.98 25.51
C ARG A 13 9.59 -8.47 25.83
N ARG A 14 8.47 -9.10 26.23
CA ARG A 14 8.43 -10.55 26.52
C ARG A 14 8.66 -11.39 25.27
N LEU A 15 8.08 -11.02 24.13
CA LEU A 15 8.28 -11.71 22.84
C LEU A 15 9.74 -11.70 22.39
N LEU A 16 10.44 -10.58 22.62
CA LEU A 16 11.87 -10.44 22.30
C LEU A 16 12.80 -11.05 23.37
N GLY A 17 12.26 -11.67 24.43
CA GLY A 17 13.05 -12.25 25.51
C GLY A 17 13.80 -11.21 26.37
N LEU A 18 13.40 -9.94 26.31
CA LEU A 18 14.06 -8.85 27.03
C LEU A 18 13.57 -8.77 28.48
N SER A 19 14.48 -8.57 29.43
CA SER A 19 14.12 -8.18 30.79
C SER A 19 13.87 -6.66 30.87
N GLN A 20 13.13 -6.18 31.88
CA GLN A 20 12.94 -4.73 32.07
C GLN A 20 14.28 -3.98 32.17
N PRO A 21 15.31 -4.47 32.92
CA PRO A 21 16.62 -3.83 32.93
C PRO A 21 17.36 -3.85 31.58
N ALA A 22 17.22 -4.91 30.79
CA ALA A 22 17.83 -4.99 29.47
C ALA A 22 17.22 -3.94 28.52
N LEU A 23 15.90 -3.82 28.50
CA LEU A 23 15.21 -2.78 27.71
C LEU A 23 15.59 -1.38 28.20
N ALA A 24 15.63 -1.16 29.52
CA ALA A 24 16.02 0.12 30.10
C ALA A 24 17.43 0.55 29.65
N THR A 25 18.37 -0.40 29.65
CA THR A 25 19.74 -0.20 29.17
C THR A 25 19.76 0.15 27.68
N ALA A 26 18.99 -0.56 26.86
CA ALA A 26 18.93 -0.33 25.41
C ALA A 26 18.45 1.08 25.04
N ILE A 27 17.53 1.66 25.81
CA ILE A 27 16.96 2.99 25.52
C ILE A 27 17.52 4.11 26.41
N GLY A 28 18.49 3.82 27.27
CA GLY A 28 19.14 4.79 28.16
C GLY A 28 18.20 5.38 29.23
N VAL A 29 17.37 4.55 29.86
CA VAL A 29 16.52 4.95 31.01
C VAL A 29 16.74 4.01 32.20
N SER A 30 16.16 4.33 33.35
CA SER A 30 16.20 3.43 34.51
C SER A 30 15.17 2.28 34.40
N SER A 31 15.47 1.12 34.97
CA SER A 31 14.53 -0.01 35.03
C SER A 31 13.20 0.38 35.69
N ARG A 32 13.24 1.28 36.69
CA ARG A 32 12.05 1.83 37.35
C ARG A 32 11.15 2.61 36.40
N GLN A 33 11.73 3.32 35.43
CA GLN A 33 10.94 4.00 34.40
C GLN A 33 10.22 2.99 33.50
N ILE A 34 10.88 1.89 33.10
CA ILE A 34 10.21 0.81 32.35
C ILE A 34 9.03 0.24 33.15
N THR A 35 9.20 -0.02 34.44
CA THR A 35 8.09 -0.50 35.29
C THR A 35 6.91 0.47 35.28
N ARG A 36 7.15 1.78 35.42
CA ARG A 36 6.10 2.81 35.38
C ARG A 36 5.43 2.94 34.02
N TYR A 37 6.19 2.74 32.94
CA TYR A 37 5.64 2.74 31.58
C TYR A 37 4.73 1.52 31.37
N GLU A 38 5.16 0.33 31.79
CA GLU A 38 4.38 -0.90 31.68
C GLU A 38 3.13 -0.90 32.57
N SER A 39 3.16 -0.22 33.73
CA SER A 39 2.01 -0.09 34.62
C SER A 39 1.08 1.09 34.29
N GLU A 40 1.41 1.87 33.25
CA GLU A 40 0.70 3.10 32.85
C GLU A 40 0.64 4.19 33.94
N GLU A 41 1.44 4.07 35.00
CA GLU A 41 1.64 5.12 36.01
C GLU A 41 2.27 6.39 35.39
N GLN A 42 3.03 6.22 34.32
CA GLN A 42 3.68 7.32 33.61
C GLN A 42 3.73 7.02 32.11
N SER A 43 3.43 8.00 31.26
CA SER A 43 3.65 7.89 29.82
C SER A 43 5.11 8.23 29.46
N PRO A 44 5.73 7.51 28.52
CA PRO A 44 7.05 7.89 28.00
C PRO A 44 6.95 9.23 27.26
N THR A 45 8.00 10.04 27.35
CA THR A 45 8.09 11.25 26.50
C THR A 45 8.32 10.83 25.05
N LEU A 46 7.99 11.69 24.08
CA LEU A 46 8.13 11.34 22.67
C LEU A 46 9.55 10.85 22.29
N PRO A 47 10.66 11.48 22.72
CA PRO A 47 11.99 10.95 22.42
C PRO A 47 12.27 9.57 23.03
N VAL A 48 11.68 9.26 24.20
CA VAL A 48 11.78 7.93 24.82
C VAL A 48 10.91 6.93 24.08
N ALA A 49 9.72 7.33 23.65
CA ALA A 49 8.81 6.51 22.87
C ALA A 49 9.41 6.08 21.52
N VAL A 50 10.14 6.96 20.82
CA VAL A 50 10.88 6.61 19.60
C VAL A 50 11.92 5.53 19.89
N ARG A 51 12.76 5.70 20.93
CA ARG A 51 13.77 4.69 21.30
C ARG A 51 13.14 3.37 21.76
N LEU A 52 11.98 3.42 22.42
CA LEU A 52 11.19 2.23 22.77
C LEU A 52 10.72 1.50 21.52
N ALA A 53 10.15 2.22 20.54
CA ALA A 53 9.68 1.65 19.29
C ALA A 53 10.82 0.92 18.55
N ASP A 54 11.98 1.58 18.42
CA ASP A 54 13.18 1.00 17.82
C ASP A 54 13.64 -0.27 18.56
N ALA A 55 13.79 -0.19 19.89
CA ALA A 55 14.27 -1.32 20.71
C ALA A 55 13.28 -2.50 20.76
N LEU A 56 11.98 -2.24 20.62
CA LEU A 56 10.91 -3.24 20.65
C LEU A 56 10.52 -3.72 19.24
N GLN A 57 11.20 -3.22 18.20
CA GLN A 57 10.98 -3.55 16.81
C GLN A 57 9.50 -3.41 16.42
N VAL A 58 8.91 -2.26 16.75
CA VAL A 58 7.54 -1.87 16.39
C VAL A 58 7.53 -0.41 15.91
N SER A 59 6.52 -0.02 15.17
CA SER A 59 6.27 1.38 14.86
C SER A 59 5.83 2.16 16.11
N LEU A 60 5.98 3.49 16.07
CA LEU A 60 5.49 4.37 17.12
C LEU A 60 3.96 4.31 17.26
N ALA A 61 3.24 4.05 16.16
CA ALA A 61 1.79 3.87 16.16
C ALA A 61 1.39 2.58 16.88
N GLU A 62 2.04 1.45 16.56
CA GLU A 62 1.84 0.18 17.27
C GLU A 62 2.18 0.31 18.75
N LEU A 63 3.28 1.00 19.09
CA LEU A 63 3.63 1.30 20.48
C LEU A 63 2.51 2.08 21.19
N ALA A 64 1.79 2.95 20.48
CA ALA A 64 0.64 3.68 21.00
C ALA A 64 -0.66 2.86 21.04
N GLY A 65 -0.62 1.56 20.69
CA GLY A 65 -1.78 0.69 20.68
C GLY A 65 -2.53 0.62 19.35
N ILE A 66 -2.05 1.35 18.34
CA ILE A 66 -2.62 1.37 16.99
C ILE A 66 -2.03 0.19 16.24
N VAL A 67 -2.70 -0.96 16.33
CA VAL A 67 -2.32 -2.14 15.56
C VAL A 67 -2.68 -1.91 14.11
N ASP A 68 -1.67 -1.77 13.26
CA ASP A 68 -1.84 -1.65 11.83
C ASP A 68 -1.77 -3.03 11.18
N ASN A 69 -2.90 -3.74 11.12
CA ASN A 69 -3.01 -5.03 10.43
C ASN A 69 -3.11 -4.87 8.89
N ARG A 70 -2.83 -3.69 8.34
CA ARG A 70 -2.92 -3.48 6.89
C ARG A 70 -1.82 -4.26 6.18
N VAL A 71 -2.18 -4.80 5.01
CA VAL A 71 -1.22 -5.48 4.14
C VAL A 71 -0.19 -4.47 3.65
N ASP A 72 1.09 -4.85 3.63
CA ASP A 72 2.12 -3.99 3.07
C ASP A 72 2.01 -3.94 1.54
N LEU A 73 1.61 -2.78 1.03
CA LEU A 73 1.47 -2.50 -0.39
C LEU A 73 2.70 -1.81 -0.98
N ALA A 74 3.73 -1.51 -0.19
CA ALA A 74 4.93 -0.85 -0.70
C ALA A 74 5.73 -1.76 -1.65
N GLY A 75 6.54 -1.15 -2.52
CA GLY A 75 7.47 -1.83 -3.41
C GLY A 75 7.04 -1.82 -4.88
N ASN A 76 7.55 -2.77 -5.65
CA ASN A 76 7.33 -2.84 -7.09
C ASN A 76 6.00 -3.53 -7.42
N TRP A 77 5.35 -3.00 -8.44
CA TRP A 77 4.07 -3.46 -8.96
C TRP A 77 4.04 -3.29 -10.48
N TRP A 78 3.11 -3.99 -11.09
CA TRP A 78 2.66 -3.80 -12.45
C TRP A 78 1.24 -3.26 -12.42
N ALA A 79 1.04 -2.19 -13.15
CA ALA A 79 -0.26 -1.57 -13.32
C ALA A 79 -0.70 -1.77 -14.77
N ALA A 80 -1.91 -2.29 -14.95
CA ALA A 80 -2.50 -2.54 -16.26
C ALA A 80 -3.83 -1.79 -16.37
N TRP A 81 -4.02 -1.07 -17.48
CA TRP A 81 -5.22 -0.27 -17.72
C TRP A 81 -5.79 -0.57 -19.10
N GLN A 82 -7.12 -0.71 -19.17
CA GLN A 82 -7.84 -0.64 -20.44
C GLN A 82 -7.74 0.79 -20.99
N LYS A 83 -7.49 0.96 -22.30
CA LYS A 83 -7.50 2.29 -22.92
C LYS A 83 -8.93 2.79 -23.23
N PRO A 84 -9.18 4.11 -23.24
CA PRO A 84 -10.49 4.66 -23.60
C PRO A 84 -10.86 4.50 -25.09
N ALA A 85 -12.14 4.18 -25.31
CA ALA A 85 -13.06 4.56 -26.40
C ALA A 85 -12.76 4.26 -27.89
N ASN A 86 -11.53 4.03 -28.35
CA ASN A 86 -11.28 3.67 -29.78
C ASN A 86 -10.67 2.28 -30.00
N HIS A 87 -10.12 1.68 -28.93
CA HIS A 87 -9.55 0.33 -28.95
C HIS A 87 -9.84 -0.36 -27.61
N PRO A 88 -11.07 -0.88 -27.40
CA PRO A 88 -11.48 -1.45 -26.10
C PRO A 88 -10.68 -2.68 -25.69
N ASP A 89 -10.00 -3.32 -26.66
CA ASP A 89 -9.12 -4.47 -26.47
C ASP A 89 -7.65 -4.05 -26.26
N GLU A 90 -7.31 -2.77 -26.40
CA GLU A 90 -5.97 -2.29 -26.12
C GLU A 90 -5.77 -2.07 -24.61
N VAL A 91 -4.68 -2.63 -24.13
CA VAL A 91 -4.25 -2.57 -22.75
C VAL A 91 -2.89 -1.90 -22.70
N GLU A 92 -2.71 -1.02 -21.72
CA GLU A 92 -1.41 -0.49 -21.34
C GLU A 92 -0.94 -1.15 -20.05
N VAL A 93 0.32 -1.59 -20.01
CA VAL A 93 0.92 -2.23 -18.84
C VAL A 93 2.24 -1.53 -18.52
N ALA A 94 2.35 -0.97 -17.32
CA ALA A 94 3.54 -0.24 -16.87
C ALA A 94 4.04 -0.78 -15.52
N ALA A 95 5.36 -0.78 -15.36
CA ALA A 95 5.98 -0.99 -14.06
C ALA A 95 5.88 0.28 -13.22
N VAL A 96 5.45 0.13 -11.97
CA VAL A 96 5.26 1.22 -11.01
C VAL A 96 5.85 0.85 -9.65
N THR A 97 6.25 1.85 -8.89
CA THR A 97 6.65 1.70 -7.50
C THR A 97 5.60 2.36 -6.61
N ILE A 98 5.14 1.63 -5.61
CA ILE A 98 4.22 2.13 -4.58
C ILE A 98 5.01 2.40 -3.30
N ARG A 99 4.85 3.60 -2.75
CA ARG A 99 5.22 3.93 -1.36
C ARG A 99 3.97 3.92 -0.50
N HIS A 100 4.06 3.31 0.67
CA HIS A 100 2.94 3.16 1.60
C HIS A 100 3.24 3.90 2.89
N GLU A 101 2.45 4.93 3.20
CA GLU A 101 2.57 5.73 4.42
C GLU A 101 1.21 5.87 5.09
N GLY A 102 1.01 5.14 6.19
CA GLY A 102 -0.27 5.12 6.87
C GLY A 102 -1.36 4.60 5.94
N ASP A 103 -2.42 5.38 5.71
CA ASP A 103 -3.49 5.04 4.76
C ASP A 103 -3.26 5.59 3.36
N HIS A 104 -2.13 6.26 3.09
CA HIS A 104 -1.83 6.84 1.78
C HIS A 104 -0.83 5.97 1.01
N LEU A 105 -1.08 5.85 -0.29
CA LEU A 105 -0.23 5.20 -1.25
C LEU A 105 0.19 6.22 -2.31
N MET A 106 1.49 6.33 -2.54
CA MET A 106 2.05 7.15 -3.61
C MET A 106 2.56 6.22 -4.69
N LEU A 107 2.05 6.39 -5.89
CA LEU A 107 2.40 5.58 -7.05
C LEU A 107 3.23 6.43 -8.01
N ASP A 108 4.38 5.92 -8.43
CA ASP A 108 5.28 6.58 -9.37
C ASP A 108 5.78 5.54 -10.39
N SER A 109 6.12 5.94 -11.63
CA SER A 109 6.75 5.06 -12.61
C SER A 109 8.03 4.41 -12.05
N ALA A 110 8.21 3.11 -12.31
CA ALA A 110 9.42 2.43 -11.88
C ALA A 110 10.65 2.95 -12.65
N PRO A 111 11.81 3.13 -11.97
CA PRO A 111 13.01 3.72 -12.57
C PRO A 111 13.66 2.85 -13.66
N GLU A 112 13.38 1.55 -13.69
CA GLU A 112 13.94 0.58 -14.65
C GLU A 112 13.03 0.32 -15.87
N SER A 113 11.91 1.05 -16.01
CA SER A 113 11.12 0.94 -17.24
C SER A 113 12.01 1.41 -18.41
N PRO A 114 12.30 0.56 -19.42
CA PRO A 114 13.16 0.96 -20.52
C PRO A 114 12.52 2.19 -21.16
N ALA A 115 13.23 3.31 -21.11
CA ALA A 115 12.79 4.54 -21.74
C ALA A 115 12.41 4.21 -23.19
N PRO A 116 11.16 4.35 -23.61
CA PRO A 116 10.90 4.36 -25.03
C PRO A 116 11.56 5.65 -25.55
N GLU A 117 12.17 5.59 -26.73
CA GLU A 117 12.66 6.77 -27.47
C GLU A 117 11.53 7.77 -27.85
N SER A 118 10.41 7.79 -27.13
CA SER A 118 9.21 8.56 -27.46
C SER A 118 8.59 9.20 -26.21
N ASP A 119 8.68 10.53 -26.20
CA ASP A 119 7.87 11.54 -25.49
C ASP A 119 7.87 11.56 -23.93
N PRO A 120 8.24 12.69 -23.27
CA PRO A 120 8.21 12.86 -21.80
C PRO A 120 6.84 12.71 -21.09
N ILE A 121 5.78 12.29 -21.79
CA ILE A 121 4.39 12.18 -21.32
C ILE A 121 4.10 10.80 -20.67
N THR A 122 4.98 9.82 -20.78
CA THR A 122 4.76 8.42 -20.35
C THR A 122 4.99 8.13 -18.85
N GLN A 123 5.18 9.15 -18.02
CA GLN A 123 5.39 8.94 -16.58
C GLN A 123 4.07 8.85 -15.83
N VAL A 124 3.86 7.70 -15.18
CA VAL A 124 2.73 7.43 -14.29
C VAL A 124 3.03 8.00 -12.92
N ARG A 125 2.05 8.71 -12.37
CA ARG A 125 2.04 9.21 -11.02
C ARG A 125 0.63 9.17 -10.44
N GLY A 126 0.47 8.77 -9.21
CA GLY A 126 -0.82 8.72 -8.57
C GLY A 126 -0.74 8.78 -7.05
N GLU A 127 -1.90 9.01 -6.47
CA GLU A 127 -2.10 8.95 -5.03
C GLU A 127 -3.39 8.18 -4.78
N MET A 128 -3.34 7.23 -3.84
CA MET A 128 -4.50 6.45 -3.43
C MET A 128 -4.57 6.38 -1.92
N ARG A 129 -5.76 6.13 -1.41
CA ARG A 129 -6.03 5.88 0.00
C ARG A 129 -6.53 4.46 0.21
N VAL A 130 -6.03 3.79 1.24
CA VAL A 130 -6.48 2.47 1.70
C VAL A 130 -7.67 2.63 2.62
N TRP A 131 -8.75 1.89 2.35
CA TRP A 131 -9.95 1.82 3.17
C TRP A 131 -10.13 0.41 3.70
N GLU A 132 -10.12 0.28 5.02
CA GLU A 132 -10.34 -0.97 5.77
C GLU A 132 -9.45 -2.16 5.35
N GLY A 133 -8.37 -1.91 4.58
CA GLY A 133 -7.52 -2.97 4.03
C GLY A 133 -8.16 -3.76 2.89
N GLU A 134 -9.29 -3.31 2.36
CA GLU A 134 -10.07 -4.03 1.34
C GLU A 134 -10.28 -3.22 0.06
N ALA A 135 -10.20 -1.90 0.13
CA ALA A 135 -10.41 -1.03 -1.02
C ALA A 135 -9.35 0.06 -1.12
N LEU A 136 -9.02 0.45 -2.35
CA LEU A 136 -8.18 1.60 -2.65
C LEU A 136 -8.98 2.61 -3.46
N THR A 137 -8.90 3.88 -3.13
CA THR A 137 -9.48 4.96 -3.96
C THR A 137 -8.47 6.06 -4.18
N GLY A 138 -8.42 6.63 -5.36
CA GLY A 138 -7.48 7.72 -5.59
C GLY A 138 -7.52 8.25 -7.00
N TRP A 139 -6.39 8.78 -7.43
CA TRP A 139 -6.19 9.27 -8.78
C TRP A 139 -4.86 8.80 -9.33
N VAL A 140 -4.81 8.62 -10.64
CA VAL A 140 -3.57 8.34 -11.38
C VAL A 140 -3.53 9.26 -12.60
N ARG A 141 -2.32 9.73 -12.91
CA ARG A 141 -1.95 10.61 -14.02
C ARG A 141 -0.79 9.96 -14.74
N GLY A 142 -0.94 9.62 -16.02
CA GLY A 142 0.13 8.95 -16.76
C GLY A 142 -0.30 8.39 -18.11
N MET A 143 -1.28 9.00 -18.75
CA MET A 143 -1.71 8.62 -20.10
C MET A 143 -1.54 9.84 -21.02
N ASP A 144 -1.40 9.54 -22.31
CA ASP A 144 -1.35 10.53 -23.40
C ASP A 144 -2.29 11.72 -23.12
N ILE A 145 -1.78 12.93 -23.39
CA ILE A 145 -2.30 14.24 -22.96
C ILE A 145 -3.76 14.51 -23.35
N ALA A 146 -4.38 13.62 -24.13
CA ALA A 146 -5.79 13.63 -24.49
C ALA A 146 -6.74 13.26 -23.33
N PHE A 147 -6.31 12.48 -22.32
CA PHE A 147 -7.17 12.04 -21.21
C PHE A 147 -6.49 12.13 -19.82
N PRO A 148 -6.12 13.34 -19.37
CA PRO A 148 -5.46 13.49 -18.08
C PRO A 148 -6.48 13.37 -16.93
N ILE A 149 -6.10 12.62 -15.90
CA ILE A 149 -6.71 12.56 -14.56
C ILE A 149 -7.97 11.68 -14.51
N GLY A 150 -7.79 10.43 -14.09
CA GLY A 150 -8.90 9.54 -13.74
C GLY A 150 -8.95 9.29 -12.23
N THR A 151 -10.16 9.26 -11.67
CA THR A 151 -10.39 8.68 -10.35
C THR A 151 -10.41 7.16 -10.50
N ILE A 152 -9.79 6.45 -9.57
CA ILE A 152 -9.70 4.99 -9.56
C ILE A 152 -10.28 4.42 -8.28
N TYR A 153 -10.96 3.28 -8.42
CA TYR A 153 -11.35 2.41 -7.33
C TYR A 153 -10.76 1.03 -7.58
N TYR A 154 -10.10 0.45 -6.58
CA TYR A 154 -9.70 -0.96 -6.56
C TYR A 154 -10.31 -1.70 -5.38
N SER A 155 -10.72 -2.94 -5.62
CA SER A 155 -10.86 -3.96 -4.59
C SER A 155 -9.51 -4.66 -4.42
N LEU A 156 -8.98 -4.66 -3.19
CA LEU A 156 -7.71 -5.27 -2.82
C LEU A 156 -7.95 -6.73 -2.42
N HIS A 157 -7.15 -7.64 -2.97
CA HIS A 157 -7.17 -9.02 -2.50
C HIS A 157 -6.66 -9.08 -1.05
N PRO A 158 -7.26 -9.89 -0.16
CA PRO A 158 -6.78 -10.09 1.22
C PRO A 158 -5.29 -10.41 1.45
N GLN A 159 -4.56 -10.92 0.44
CA GLN A 159 -3.12 -11.16 0.55
C GLN A 159 -2.27 -9.96 0.11
N GLY A 160 -2.90 -8.91 -0.43
CA GLY A 160 -2.28 -7.67 -0.91
C GLY A 160 -1.25 -7.83 -2.02
N ALA A 161 -1.35 -8.92 -2.80
CA ALA A 161 -0.54 -9.11 -4.01
C ALA A 161 -1.24 -8.61 -5.29
N HIS A 162 -2.56 -8.39 -5.23
CA HIS A 162 -3.39 -8.04 -6.38
C HIS A 162 -4.47 -7.05 -5.96
N ALA A 163 -4.82 -6.11 -6.84
CA ALA A 163 -5.99 -5.26 -6.72
C ALA A 163 -6.64 -5.08 -8.09
N VAL A 164 -7.97 -5.15 -8.16
CA VAL A 164 -8.73 -5.10 -9.42
C VAL A 164 -9.81 -4.05 -9.31
N GLY A 165 -10.06 -3.32 -10.39
CA GLY A 165 -10.77 -2.06 -10.26
C GLY A 165 -11.17 -1.40 -11.57
N SER A 166 -11.71 -0.21 -11.43
CA SER A 166 -12.06 0.63 -12.58
C SER A 166 -11.56 2.04 -12.39
N TRP A 167 -11.18 2.67 -13.49
CA TRP A 167 -10.87 4.08 -13.56
C TRP A 167 -11.99 4.81 -14.30
N THR A 168 -12.12 6.10 -14.05
CA THR A 168 -13.09 6.96 -14.71
C THR A 168 -12.50 8.35 -14.91
N THR A 169 -12.63 8.90 -16.11
CA THR A 169 -12.13 10.24 -16.45
C THR A 169 -13.10 10.99 -17.35
N LYS A 170 -12.96 12.32 -17.39
CA LYS A 170 -13.74 13.18 -18.28
C LYS A 170 -13.34 12.90 -19.73
N SER A 171 -14.33 12.78 -20.61
CA SER A 171 -14.17 12.62 -22.05
C SER A 171 -14.91 13.74 -22.78
N GLY A 172 -14.17 14.63 -23.45
CA GLY A 172 -14.76 15.77 -24.15
C GLY A 172 -15.50 16.76 -23.22
N PRO A 173 -16.37 17.63 -23.77
CA PRO A 173 -17.05 18.69 -23.00
C PRO A 173 -17.96 18.17 -21.88
N ASP A 174 -18.75 17.12 -22.17
CA ASP A 174 -19.87 16.66 -21.32
C ASP A 174 -19.85 15.15 -21.05
N GLY A 175 -18.83 14.42 -21.52
CA GLY A 175 -18.77 12.97 -21.43
C GLY A 175 -17.94 12.45 -20.26
N LEU A 176 -18.25 11.23 -19.85
CA LEU A 176 -17.48 10.43 -18.90
C LEU A 176 -17.10 9.12 -19.59
N VAL A 177 -15.85 8.70 -19.45
CA VAL A 177 -15.41 7.39 -19.91
C VAL A 177 -14.83 6.62 -18.73
N ARG A 178 -15.07 5.31 -18.73
CA ARG A 178 -14.56 4.35 -17.75
C ARG A 178 -13.82 3.23 -18.45
N GLY A 179 -12.95 2.56 -17.70
CA GLY A 179 -12.31 1.32 -18.12
C GLY A 179 -11.84 0.52 -16.92
N TRP A 180 -11.40 -0.71 -17.19
CA TRP A 180 -10.90 -1.61 -16.17
C TRP A 180 -9.41 -1.39 -15.89
N SER A 181 -9.01 -1.78 -14.68
CA SER A 181 -7.66 -1.59 -14.18
C SER A 181 -7.26 -2.69 -13.22
N VAL A 182 -5.97 -3.04 -13.23
CA VAL A 182 -5.38 -4.01 -12.31
C VAL A 182 -4.04 -3.51 -11.78
N LEU A 183 -3.78 -3.79 -10.51
CA LEU A 183 -2.46 -3.78 -9.90
C LEU A 183 -2.09 -5.22 -9.51
N ALA A 184 -0.90 -5.68 -9.89
CA ALA A 184 -0.35 -6.95 -9.44
C ALA A 184 1.15 -6.86 -9.14
N ARG A 185 1.67 -7.73 -8.29
CA ARG A 185 3.13 -7.84 -8.07
C ARG A 185 3.86 -8.39 -9.29
N GLU A 186 3.20 -9.23 -10.08
CA GLU A 186 3.74 -9.86 -11.29
C GLU A 186 3.07 -9.32 -12.56
N LYS A 187 3.87 -9.09 -13.62
CA LYS A 187 3.36 -8.57 -14.89
C LYS A 187 2.31 -9.47 -15.51
N SER A 188 2.59 -10.77 -15.55
CA SER A 188 1.69 -11.76 -16.15
C SER A 188 0.34 -11.83 -15.45
N ASP A 189 0.31 -11.51 -14.15
CA ASP A 189 -0.92 -11.57 -13.36
C ASP A 189 -1.75 -10.32 -13.59
N ALA A 190 -1.13 -9.14 -13.72
CA ALA A 190 -1.80 -7.91 -14.16
C ALA A 190 -2.47 -8.10 -15.53
N GLU A 191 -1.75 -8.70 -16.48
CA GLU A 191 -2.25 -8.97 -17.83
C GLU A 191 -3.42 -9.97 -17.84
N LYS A 192 -3.29 -11.10 -17.14
CA LYS A 192 -4.34 -12.13 -17.06
C LYS A 192 -5.60 -11.61 -16.39
N LEU A 193 -5.46 -10.95 -15.24
CA LEU A 193 -6.59 -10.41 -14.50
C LEU A 193 -7.32 -9.35 -15.30
N LEU A 194 -6.60 -8.46 -16.00
CA LEU A 194 -7.26 -7.45 -16.82
C LEU A 194 -7.97 -8.08 -18.02
N ALA A 195 -7.35 -9.05 -18.69
CA ALA A 195 -8.00 -9.81 -19.77
C ALA A 195 -9.28 -10.52 -19.29
N GLU A 196 -9.26 -11.07 -18.07
CA GLU A 196 -10.44 -11.66 -17.45
C GLU A 196 -11.53 -10.60 -17.19
N MET A 197 -11.19 -9.48 -16.55
CA MET A 197 -12.12 -8.39 -16.31
C MET A 197 -12.76 -7.85 -17.59
N LEU A 198 -12.00 -7.77 -18.68
CA LEU A 198 -12.53 -7.37 -19.99
C LEU A 198 -13.58 -8.38 -20.50
N ARG A 199 -13.34 -9.68 -20.31
CA ARG A 199 -14.27 -10.76 -20.71
C ARG A 199 -15.53 -10.82 -19.84
N THR A 200 -15.40 -10.52 -18.55
CA THR A 200 -16.44 -10.74 -17.52
C THR A 200 -17.13 -9.45 -17.05
N ASP A 201 -16.87 -8.34 -17.74
CA ASP A 201 -17.34 -7.00 -17.36
C ASP A 201 -17.00 -6.65 -15.90
N GLY A 202 -15.74 -6.88 -15.52
CA GLY A 202 -15.15 -6.47 -14.25
C GLY A 202 -15.21 -7.50 -13.13
N SER A 203 -15.68 -8.71 -13.39
CA SER A 203 -15.71 -9.78 -12.39
C SER A 203 -14.40 -10.58 -12.40
N VAL A 204 -13.93 -11.00 -11.23
CA VAL A 204 -12.78 -11.92 -11.12
C VAL A 204 -13.28 -13.21 -10.50
N GLU A 205 -13.22 -14.28 -11.27
CA GLU A 205 -13.67 -15.62 -10.92
C GLU A 205 -12.56 -16.39 -10.19
N SER A 206 -11.29 -16.15 -10.56
CA SER A 206 -10.14 -16.80 -9.95
C SER A 206 -8.95 -15.86 -9.81
N TRP A 207 -8.40 -15.79 -8.60
CA TRP A 207 -7.21 -14.99 -8.34
C TRP A 207 -5.94 -15.82 -8.54
N PRO A 208 -4.89 -15.25 -9.17
CA PRO A 208 -3.59 -15.89 -9.25
C PRO A 208 -3.09 -16.28 -7.86
N GLY A 209 -2.63 -17.53 -7.72
CA GLY A 209 -2.00 -18.00 -6.48
C GLY A 209 -0.61 -17.36 -6.30
N PRO A 210 -0.09 -17.30 -5.07
CA PRO A 210 1.25 -16.79 -4.84
C PRO A 210 2.25 -17.60 -5.67
N SER A 211 3.06 -16.91 -6.48
CA SER A 211 4.21 -17.50 -7.13
C SER A 211 5.08 -18.15 -6.07
N ARG A 212 5.13 -19.49 -6.05
CA ARG A 212 6.10 -20.22 -5.23
C ARG A 212 7.48 -19.90 -5.80
N SER A 213 8.19 -18.98 -5.16
CA SER A 213 9.61 -18.75 -5.41
C SER A 213 10.33 -20.10 -5.20
N ALA A 214 10.97 -20.59 -6.25
CA ALA A 214 11.87 -21.75 -6.21
C ALA A 214 13.24 -21.35 -5.66
#